data_AF-A0A850QJK5-F1
#
_entry.id   AF-A0A850QJK5-F1
#
_cell.length_a   1.000
_cell.length_b   1.000
_cell.length_c   1.000
_cell.angle_alpha   90.00
_cell.angle_beta   90.00
_cell.angle_gamma   90.00
#
_symmetry.space_group_name_H-M   'P 1'
#
loop_
_entity.id
_entity.type
_entity.pdbx_description
1 polymer ?
#
loop_
_entity_poly.entity_id
_entity_poly.type
_entity_poly.pdbx_seq_one_letter_code
_entity_poly.pdbx_strand_id
1 'polypeptide(L)'
;MSEISQLSPKALWQFFDKICSIPHPSKYEEQLAQYIVSFAQQEGLDVRRDNVGNVIIKKPATPGMEDRKGVVLQAHIDMVPQKNEDTAHDFLVDPIQPYVDGEWVTAKGTTLGADNGIGMATCLAVLAAKDIEHGPLEVLLT
;
A
#
# COMPACT_ATOMS: atom_id res chain seq x y z
N MET A 1 4.68 -1.11 16.64
CA MET A 1 3.89 -0.08 15.95
C MET A 1 4.71 1.19 15.97
N SER A 2 5.02 1.74 14.80
CA SER A 2 5.81 2.99 14.70
C SER A 2 4.97 4.21 15.08
N GLU A 3 5.62 5.37 15.23
CA GLU A 3 4.97 6.65 15.48
C GLU A 3 3.93 7.00 14.38
N ILE A 4 4.27 6.77 13.11
CA ILE A 4 3.38 7.14 12.00
C ILE A 4 2.09 6.31 11.98
N SER A 5 2.10 5.08 12.51
CA SER A 5 0.91 4.20 12.56
C SER A 5 -0.23 4.73 13.43
N GLN A 6 0.00 5.79 14.20
CA GLN A 6 -1.01 6.44 15.05
C GLN A 6 -1.62 7.69 14.40
N LEU A 7 -1.12 8.14 13.24
CA LEU A 7 -1.65 9.28 12.52
C LEU A 7 -3.07 9.00 11.97
N SER A 8 -3.82 10.06 11.66
CA SER A 8 -5.16 9.96 11.08
C SER A 8 -5.11 10.19 9.56
N PRO A 9 -5.84 9.41 8.72
CA PRO A 9 -6.71 8.28 9.07
C PRO A 9 -5.94 7.01 9.46
N LYS A 10 -6.31 6.39 10.59
CA LYS A 10 -5.50 5.33 11.24
C LYS A 10 -5.27 4.10 10.36
N ALA A 11 -6.30 3.62 9.66
CA ALA A 11 -6.17 2.43 8.81
C ALA A 11 -5.14 2.65 7.68
N LEU A 12 -5.17 3.82 7.03
CA LEU A 12 -4.22 4.17 5.98
C LEU A 12 -2.80 4.19 6.52
N TRP A 13 -2.56 4.90 7.62
CA TRP A 13 -1.21 5.03 8.16
C TRP A 13 -0.65 3.72 8.71
N GLN A 14 -1.50 2.81 9.19
CA GLN A 14 -1.09 1.46 9.56
C GLN A 14 -0.64 0.64 8.34
N PHE A 15 -1.36 0.75 7.21
CA PHE A 15 -0.92 0.11 5.96
C PHE A 15 0.37 0.74 5.44
N PHE A 16 0.50 2.07 5.49
CA PHE A 16 1.72 2.75 5.05
C PHE A 16 2.94 2.35 5.90
N ASP A 17 2.80 2.28 7.22
CA ASP A 17 3.84 1.75 8.12
C ASP A 17 4.25 0.33 7.73
N LYS A 18 3.25 -0.51 7.40
CA LYS A 18 3.50 -1.88 6.99
C LYS A 18 4.21 -1.97 5.63
N ILE A 19 3.85 -1.11 4.67
CA ILE A 19 4.51 -0.98 3.36
C ILE A 19 5.98 -0.57 3.56
N CYS A 20 6.25 0.47 4.37
CA CYS A 20 7.63 0.89 4.68
C CYS A 20 8.47 -0.22 5.32
N SER A 21 7.84 -1.13 6.08
CA SER A 21 8.54 -2.25 6.73
C SER A 21 8.97 -3.38 5.80
N ILE A 22 8.52 -3.39 4.53
CA ILE A 22 8.83 -4.42 3.55
C ILE A 22 9.59 -3.76 2.39
N PRO A 23 10.84 -4.16 2.10
CA PRO A 23 11.58 -3.64 0.95
C PRO A 23 10.83 -3.87 -0.36
N HIS A 24 10.68 -2.82 -1.17
CA HIS A 24 9.93 -2.86 -2.44
C HIS A 24 10.52 -1.92 -3.52
N PRO A 25 11.85 -1.89 -3.75
CA PRO A 25 12.40 -1.07 -4.81
C PRO A 25 11.95 -1.57 -6.19
N SER A 26 11.97 -0.69 -7.20
CA SER A 26 11.65 -1.06 -8.58
C SER A 26 12.35 -2.34 -9.03
N LYS A 27 11.59 -3.28 -9.59
CA LYS A 27 11.96 -4.66 -9.98
C LYS A 27 12.09 -5.70 -8.85
N TYR A 28 11.79 -5.32 -7.61
CA TYR A 28 11.82 -6.21 -6.44
C TYR A 28 10.52 -6.14 -5.64
N GLU A 29 9.39 -6.03 -6.33
CA GLU A 29 8.05 -5.82 -5.77
C GLU A 29 7.47 -7.08 -5.12
N GLU A 30 8.04 -8.26 -5.41
CA GLU A 30 7.43 -9.57 -5.15
C GLU A 30 7.09 -9.81 -3.68
N GLN A 31 7.95 -9.38 -2.76
CA GLN A 31 7.70 -9.57 -1.32
C GLN A 31 6.47 -8.78 -0.87
N LEU A 32 6.34 -7.53 -1.31
CA LEU A 32 5.21 -6.68 -0.99
C LEU A 32 3.95 -7.13 -1.71
N ALA A 33 4.05 -7.52 -2.99
CA ALA A 33 2.95 -8.09 -3.75
C ALA A 33 2.37 -9.35 -3.08
N GLN A 34 3.23 -10.25 -2.61
CA GLN A 34 2.81 -11.47 -1.91
C GLN A 34 2.12 -11.15 -0.57
N TYR A 35 2.62 -10.16 0.19
CA TYR A 35 1.95 -9.69 1.40
C TYR A 35 0.53 -9.19 1.09
N ILE A 36 0.36 -8.40 0.03
CA ILE A 36 -0.93 -7.83 -0.36
C ILE A 36 -1.91 -8.91 -0.81
N VAL A 37 -1.45 -9.90 -1.59
CA VAL A 37 -2.26 -11.06 -2.00
C VAL A 37 -2.72 -11.84 -0.77
N SER A 38 -1.83 -12.12 0.18
CA SER A 38 -2.18 -12.82 1.41
C SER A 38 -3.16 -12.02 2.28
N PHE A 39 -2.99 -10.70 2.37
CA PHE A 39 -3.93 -9.81 3.03
C PHE A 39 -5.34 -9.89 2.38
N ALA A 40 -5.43 -9.79 1.06
CA ALA A 40 -6.71 -9.84 0.35
C ALA A 40 -7.42 -11.19 0.56
N GLN A 41 -6.67 -12.30 0.52
CA GLN A 41 -7.21 -13.64 0.82
C GLN A 41 -7.73 -13.77 2.25
N GLN A 42 -7.02 -13.20 3.23
CA GLN A 42 -7.45 -13.19 4.64
C GLN A 42 -8.73 -12.37 4.85
N GLU A 43 -8.92 -11.29 4.10
CA GLU A 43 -10.16 -10.51 4.06
C GLU A 43 -11.30 -11.19 3.28
N GLY A 44 -11.04 -12.36 2.66
CA GLY A 44 -12.01 -13.09 1.86
C GLY A 44 -12.33 -12.42 0.51
N LEU A 45 -11.41 -11.60 0.00
CA LEU A 45 -11.55 -10.89 -1.27
C LEU A 45 -11.05 -11.76 -2.44
N ASP A 46 -11.67 -11.61 -3.60
CA ASP A 46 -11.16 -12.21 -4.84
C ASP A 46 -9.89 -11.47 -5.26
N VAL A 47 -8.79 -12.21 -5.41
CA VAL A 47 -7.49 -11.66 -5.79
C VAL A 47 -6.82 -12.55 -6.82
N ARG A 48 -6.25 -11.91 -7.84
CA ARG A 48 -5.47 -12.58 -8.88
C ARG A 48 -4.27 -11.73 -9.28
N ARG A 49 -3.29 -12.39 -9.90
CA ARG A 49 -2.18 -11.73 -10.60
C ARG A 49 -2.28 -11.98 -12.09
N ASP A 50 -1.89 -11.00 -12.90
CA ASP A 50 -1.74 -11.20 -14.34
C ASP A 50 -0.34 -11.73 -14.69
N ASN A 51 -0.10 -11.96 -15.99
CA ASN A 51 1.16 -12.52 -16.47
C ASN A 51 2.37 -11.59 -16.28
N VAL A 52 2.15 -10.30 -16.07
CA VAL A 52 3.22 -9.30 -15.86
C VAL A 52 3.49 -9.10 -14.37
N GLY A 53 2.58 -9.56 -13.51
CA GLY A 53 2.74 -9.57 -12.05
C GLY A 53 1.86 -8.57 -11.33
N ASN A 54 1.04 -7.78 -12.05
CA ASN A 54 0.12 -6.81 -11.46
C ASN A 54 -0.87 -7.52 -10.53
N VAL A 55 -1.19 -6.92 -9.40
CA VAL A 55 -2.15 -7.46 -8.42
C VAL A 55 -3.51 -6.82 -8.65
N ILE A 56 -4.55 -7.66 -8.80
CA ILE A 56 -5.92 -7.22 -9.03
C ILE A 56 -6.80 -7.82 -7.94
N ILE A 57 -7.42 -6.95 -7.13
CA ILE A 57 -8.28 -7.34 -6.01
C ILE A 57 -9.69 -6.82 -6.27
N LYS A 58 -10.71 -7.65 -6.11
CA LYS A 58 -12.12 -7.24 -6.25
C LYS A 58 -12.81 -7.25 -4.90
N LYS A 59 -13.59 -6.20 -4.65
CA LYS A 59 -14.49 -6.07 -3.51
C LYS A 59 -15.91 -5.80 -4.00
N PRO A 60 -16.91 -6.59 -3.57
CA PRO A 60 -18.30 -6.37 -3.99
C PRO A 60 -18.81 -5.02 -3.47
N ALA A 61 -19.87 -4.50 -4.08
CA ALA A 61 -20.55 -3.32 -3.57
C ALA A 61 -21.05 -3.53 -2.13
N THR A 62 -21.12 -2.45 -1.35
CA THR A 62 -21.86 -2.46 -0.09
C THR A 62 -23.37 -2.57 -0.37
N PRO A 63 -24.17 -3.05 0.60
CA PRO A 63 -25.61 -3.18 0.43
C PRO A 63 -26.28 -1.88 -0.06
N GLY A 64 -27.08 -1.96 -1.12
CA GLY A 64 -27.78 -0.82 -1.73
C GLY A 64 -26.98 -0.03 -2.78
N MET A 65 -25.75 -0.45 -3.07
CA MET A 65 -24.86 0.17 -4.06
C MET A 65 -24.52 -0.75 -5.24
N GLU A 66 -25.22 -1.88 -5.38
CA GLU A 66 -24.96 -2.91 -6.39
C GLU A 66 -25.14 -2.40 -7.83
N ASP A 67 -26.09 -1.50 -8.05
CA ASP A 67 -26.40 -0.92 -9.37
C ASP A 67 -25.50 0.29 -9.73
N ARG A 68 -24.45 0.55 -8.95
CA ARG A 68 -23.50 1.63 -9.21
C ARG A 68 -22.44 1.19 -10.20
N LYS A 69 -21.87 2.16 -10.91
CA LYS A 69 -20.73 1.91 -11.81
C LYS A 69 -19.54 1.40 -11.01
N GLY A 70 -18.88 0.39 -11.54
CA GLY A 70 -17.63 -0.10 -10.98
C GLY A 70 -16.54 0.98 -11.06
N VAL A 71 -15.69 1.02 -10.04
CA VAL A 71 -14.53 1.92 -9.97
C VAL A 71 -13.27 1.10 -9.78
N VAL A 72 -12.17 1.56 -10.39
CA VAL A 72 -10.83 1.03 -10.15
C VAL A 72 -10.02 2.06 -9.40
N LEU A 73 -9.47 1.69 -8.24
CA LEU A 73 -8.41 2.46 -7.60
C LEU A 73 -7.07 1.86 -8.02
N GLN A 74 -6.13 2.70 -8.40
CA GLN A 74 -4.84 2.25 -8.92
C GLN A 74 -3.70 2.96 -8.21
N ALA A 75 -2.66 2.18 -7.90
CA ALA A 75 -1.39 2.63 -7.37
C ALA A 75 -0.28 1.71 -7.94
N HIS A 76 0.98 2.14 -7.88
CA HIS A 76 2.11 1.26 -8.18
C HIS A 76 2.73 0.73 -6.89
N ILE A 77 3.30 -0.48 -6.96
CA ILE A 77 3.87 -1.19 -5.80
C ILE A 77 5.28 -0.70 -5.50
N ASP A 78 6.04 -0.37 -6.54
CA ASP A 78 7.46 -0.10 -6.40
C ASP A 78 7.77 1.27 -5.80
N MET A 79 9.00 1.41 -5.29
CA MET A 79 9.54 2.69 -4.89
C MET A 79 10.89 2.97 -5.57
N VAL A 80 11.17 4.26 -5.74
CA VAL A 80 12.46 4.74 -6.25
C VAL A 80 13.55 4.58 -5.18
N PRO A 81 14.60 3.77 -5.40
CA PRO A 81 15.65 3.53 -4.40
C PRO A 81 16.75 4.61 -4.47
N GLN A 82 16.61 5.68 -3.67
CA GLN A 82 17.59 6.76 -3.58
C GLN A 82 17.89 7.07 -2.13
N LYS A 83 19.17 7.26 -1.80
CA LYS A 83 19.63 7.55 -0.44
C LYS A 83 20.67 8.65 -0.43
N ASN A 84 20.83 9.31 0.71
CA ASN A 84 21.90 10.28 0.92
C ASN A 84 23.27 9.58 0.87
N GLU A 85 24.30 10.30 0.45
CA GLU A 85 25.64 9.75 0.18
C GLU A 85 26.26 9.03 1.38
N ASP A 86 25.98 9.52 2.59
CA ASP A 86 26.51 9.01 3.86
C ASP A 86 25.64 7.92 4.51
N THR A 87 24.53 7.55 3.88
CA THR A 87 23.56 6.60 4.45
C THR A 87 23.88 5.15 4.06
N ALA A 88 24.14 4.31 5.07
CA ALA A 88 24.20 2.87 4.93
C ALA A 88 22.78 2.27 4.95
N HIS A 89 22.25 1.99 3.76
CA HIS A 89 20.94 1.38 3.54
C HIS A 89 21.01 0.50 2.29
N ASP A 90 20.54 -0.75 2.39
CA ASP A 90 20.37 -1.71 1.31
C ASP A 90 18.88 -1.92 1.02
N PHE A 91 18.40 -1.32 -0.08
CA PHE A 91 16.99 -1.37 -0.49
C PHE A 91 16.44 -2.77 -0.76
N LEU A 92 17.28 -3.81 -0.85
CA LEU A 92 16.80 -5.18 -1.07
C LEU A 92 16.43 -5.90 0.23
N VAL A 93 16.88 -5.39 1.38
CA VAL A 93 16.72 -6.07 2.68
C VAL A 93 16.31 -5.15 3.81
N ASP A 94 16.70 -3.87 3.77
CA ASP A 94 16.47 -2.92 4.84
C ASP A 94 15.08 -2.26 4.69
N PRO A 95 14.30 -2.15 5.78
CA PRO A 95 13.05 -1.42 5.75
C PRO A 95 13.30 0.10 5.70
N ILE A 96 12.34 0.82 5.12
CA ILE A 96 12.29 2.27 5.21
C ILE A 96 11.97 2.67 6.65
N GLN A 97 12.67 3.67 7.17
CA GLN A 97 12.47 4.19 8.53
C GLN A 97 11.74 5.54 8.48
N PRO A 98 10.40 5.54 8.39
CA PRO A 98 9.61 6.76 8.40
C PRO A 98 9.61 7.41 9.79
N TYR A 99 9.56 8.74 9.83
CA TYR A 99 9.40 9.52 11.06
C TYR A 99 8.62 10.81 10.77
N VAL A 100 8.04 11.37 11.83
CA VAL A 100 7.33 12.66 11.77
C VAL A 100 8.33 13.80 12.01
N ASP A 101 8.33 14.77 11.10
CA ASP A 101 9.10 16.02 11.21
C ASP A 101 8.14 17.22 11.12
N GLY A 102 7.65 17.65 12.29
CA GLY A 102 6.64 18.70 12.38
C GLY A 102 5.33 18.30 11.68
N GLU A 103 5.03 18.94 10.55
CA GLU A 103 3.84 18.67 9.73
C GLU A 103 4.08 17.62 8.63
N TRP A 104 5.30 17.11 8.51
CA TRP A 104 5.72 16.22 7.44
C TRP A 104 6.01 14.81 7.94
N VAL A 105 5.89 13.83 7.05
CA VAL A 105 6.48 12.51 7.23
C VAL A 105 7.59 12.35 6.20
N THR A 106 8.76 11.92 6.65
CA THR A 106 9.93 11.67 5.80
C THR A 106 10.67 10.43 6.27
N ALA A 107 11.70 9.99 5.55
CA ALA A 107 12.50 8.82 5.88
C ALA A 107 13.93 9.19 6.24
N LYS A 108 14.56 8.38 7.09
CA LYS A 108 15.94 8.60 7.53
C LYS A 108 16.93 8.29 6.39
N GLY A 109 17.48 9.34 5.78
CA GLY A 109 18.59 9.23 4.82
C GLY A 109 18.25 8.56 3.49
N THR A 110 16.96 8.34 3.21
CA THR A 110 16.47 7.65 2.01
C THR A 110 15.18 8.26 1.50
N THR A 111 14.80 7.96 0.26
CA THR A 111 13.45 8.14 -0.24
C THR A 111 12.46 7.39 0.64
N LEU A 112 11.31 8.01 0.88
CA LEU A 112 10.27 7.45 1.75
C LEU A 112 9.38 6.41 1.05
N GLY A 113 9.27 6.47 -0.28
CA GLY A 113 8.29 5.65 -1.02
C GLY A 113 6.84 6.10 -0.81
N ALA A 114 6.61 7.36 -0.41
CA ALA A 114 5.25 7.92 -0.28
C ALA A 114 4.49 7.93 -1.61
N ASP A 115 5.21 8.11 -2.73
CA ASP A 115 4.70 7.84 -4.07
C ASP A 115 5.12 6.40 -4.50
N ASN A 116 4.20 5.45 -4.71
CA ASN A 116 2.76 5.53 -4.45
C ASN A 116 2.33 4.88 -3.14
N GLY A 117 3.23 4.69 -2.18
CA GLY A 117 2.93 4.03 -0.91
C GLY A 117 1.71 4.62 -0.17
N ILE A 118 1.47 5.93 -0.22
CA ILE A 118 0.26 6.54 0.37
C ILE A 118 -1.00 6.17 -0.43
N GLY A 119 -0.95 6.19 -1.76
CA GLY A 119 -2.08 5.80 -2.61
C GLY A 119 -2.39 4.30 -2.51
N MET A 120 -1.36 3.45 -2.51
CA MET A 120 -1.47 2.02 -2.26
C MET A 120 -2.04 1.74 -0.86
N ALA A 121 -1.53 2.39 0.20
CA ALA A 121 -2.07 2.27 1.54
C ALA A 121 -3.55 2.69 1.61
N THR A 122 -3.94 3.72 0.87
CA THR A 122 -5.34 4.14 0.74
C THR A 122 -6.19 3.05 0.09
N CYS A 123 -5.71 2.43 -0.99
CA CYS A 123 -6.41 1.32 -1.64
C CYS A 123 -6.64 0.15 -0.67
N LEU A 124 -5.61 -0.25 0.09
CA LEU A 124 -5.70 -1.32 1.09
C LEU A 124 -6.66 -0.96 2.24
N ALA A 125 -6.63 0.30 2.69
CA ALA A 125 -7.54 0.78 3.72
C ALA A 125 -9.01 0.73 3.26
N VAL A 126 -9.30 1.13 2.02
CA VAL A 126 -10.66 1.03 1.46
C VAL A 126 -11.08 -0.43 1.29
N LEU A 127 -10.17 -1.32 0.88
CA LEU A 127 -10.47 -2.76 0.81
C LEU A 127 -10.85 -3.33 2.19
N ALA A 128 -10.09 -2.98 3.24
CA ALA A 128 -10.33 -3.41 4.62
C ALA A 128 -11.60 -2.79 5.24
N ALA A 129 -11.95 -1.55 4.86
CA ALA A 129 -13.03 -0.78 5.48
C ALA A 129 -14.38 -1.51 5.40
N LYS A 130 -15.14 -1.46 6.49
CA LYS A 130 -16.51 -2.02 6.58
C LYS A 130 -17.58 -0.94 6.72
N ASP A 131 -17.16 0.31 6.80
CA ASP A 131 -17.95 1.50 7.15
C ASP A 131 -17.98 2.57 6.03
N ILE A 132 -17.40 2.26 4.86
CA ILE A 132 -17.43 3.12 3.68
C ILE A 132 -18.42 2.54 2.68
N GLU A 133 -19.48 3.27 2.36
CA GLU A 133 -20.40 2.89 1.28
C GLU A 133 -19.72 3.02 -0.08
N HIS A 134 -19.78 1.96 -0.89
CA HIS A 134 -19.19 1.96 -2.23
C HIS A 134 -19.92 1.01 -3.18
N GLY A 135 -19.87 1.32 -4.47
CA GLY A 135 -20.26 0.39 -5.54
C GLY A 135 -19.26 -0.76 -5.71
N PRO A 136 -19.37 -1.54 -6.80
CA PRO A 136 -18.36 -2.55 -7.13
C PRO A 136 -16.98 -1.90 -7.25
N LEU A 137 -15.98 -2.48 -6.58
CA LEU A 137 -14.65 -1.90 -6.49
C LEU A 137 -13.60 -2.89 -6.93
N GLU A 138 -12.67 -2.45 -7.76
CA GLU A 138 -11.41 -3.15 -8.02
C GLU A 138 -10.23 -2.29 -7.58
N VAL A 139 -9.18 -2.94 -7.09
CA VAL A 139 -7.87 -2.33 -6.87
C VAL A 139 -6.89 -2.97 -7.83
N LEU A 140 -6.20 -2.13 -8.61
CA LEU A 140 -5.10 -2.52 -9.48
C LEU A 140 -3.80 -1.99 -8.89
N LEU A 141 -2.88 -2.87 -8.54
CA LEU A 141 -1.53 -2.50 -8.14
C LEU A 141 -0.55 -2.96 -9.22
N THR A 142 0.12 -1.99 -9.82
CA THR A 142 1.08 -2.21 -10.92
C THR A 142 2.50 -2.37 -10.42
#